data_AF-A0A2S1X5X2-F1
#
_entry.id   AF-A0A2S1X5X2-F1
#
_cell.length_a   1.000
_cell.length_b   1.000
_cell.length_c   1.000
_cell.angle_alpha   90.00
_cell.angle_beta   90.00
_cell.angle_gamma   90.00
#
_symmetry.space_group_name_H-M   'P 1'
#
loop_
_entity.id
_entity.type
_entity.pdbx_description
1 polymer ?
#
loop_
_entity_poly.entity_id
_entity_poly.type
_entity_poly.pdbx_seq_one_letter_code
_entity_poly.pdbx_strand_id
1 'polypeptide(L)' 'IGGHGGGIYNAGTLTVTDSTLSGNSSEVGGGHGGGIYNAGTLTMTDSTLSGNSSE' A
#
# COMPACT_ATOMS: atom_id res chain seq x y z
N ILE A 1 -9.29 9.96 13.26
CA ILE A 1 -9.50 8.71 12.50
C ILE A 1 -8.55 8.81 11.32
N GLY A 2 -7.49 8.01 11.25
CA GLY A 2 -6.53 8.02 10.13
C GLY A 2 -6.60 6.69 9.41
N GLY A 3 -6.88 6.70 8.11
CA GLY A 3 -6.88 5.48 7.29
C GLY A 3 -5.45 5.03 7.00
N HIS A 4 -5.10 3.79 7.30
CA HIS A 4 -3.78 3.26 6.98
C HIS A 4 -3.84 2.46 5.68
N GLY A 5 -3.21 2.93 4.61
CA GLY A 5 -3.08 2.23 3.33
C GLY A 5 -4.37 2.23 2.50
N GLY A 6 -4.33 2.83 1.31
CA GLY A 6 -5.45 2.77 0.36
C GLY A 6 -5.67 1.41 -0.30
N GLY A 7 -4.71 0.48 -0.16
CA GLY A 7 -4.82 -0.89 -0.68
C GLY A 7 -4.37 -1.96 0.32
N ILE A 8 -3.16 -1.85 0.88
CA ILE A 8 -2.64 -2.82 1.85
C ILE A 8 -2.05 -2.13 3.08
N TYR A 9 -2.44 -2.56 4.28
CA TYR A 9 -1.77 -2.25 5.54
C TYR A 9 -0.95 -3.45 6.00
N ASN A 10 0.37 -3.29 6.16
CA ASN A 10 1.24 -4.31 6.74
C ASN A 10 1.97 -3.78 7.98
N ALA A 11 1.73 -4.40 9.14
CA ALA A 11 2.50 -4.19 10.37
C ALA A 11 3.38 -5.40 10.75
N GLY A 12 3.39 -6.45 9.92
CA GLY A 12 4.19 -7.66 10.09
C GLY A 12 5.13 -7.87 8.91
N THR A 13 5.20 -9.08 8.38
CA THR A 13 5.98 -9.37 7.15
C THR A 13 5.02 -9.58 5.99
N LEU A 14 5.20 -8.80 4.92
CA LEU A 14 4.46 -8.91 3.67
C LEU A 14 5.43 -9.23 2.53
N THR A 15 5.13 -10.28 1.79
CA THR A 15 5.83 -10.63 0.54
C THR A 15 4.85 -10.49 -0.61
N VAL A 16 5.22 -9.70 -1.61
CA VAL A 16 4.45 -9.48 -2.83
C VAL A 16 5.33 -9.91 -4.00
N THR A 17 4.88 -10.92 -4.74
CA THR A 17 5.63 -11.51 -5.87
C THR A 17 4.73 -11.53 -7.10
N ASP A 18 5.28 -11.16 -8.26
CA ASP A 18 4.57 -11.18 -9.56
C ASP A 18 3.19 -10.50 -9.54
N SER A 19 3.03 -9.43 -8.77
CA SER A 19 1.73 -8.79 -8.54
C SER A 19 1.66 -7.37 -9.07
N THR A 20 0.48 -6.95 -9.53
CA THR A 20 0.21 -5.54 -9.85
C THR A 20 -0.71 -4.93 -8.80
N LEU A 21 -0.23 -3.93 -8.07
CA LEU A 21 -1.05 -3.08 -7.21
C LEU A 21 -1.26 -1.73 -7.88
N SER A 22 -2.46 -1.51 -8.41
CA SER A 22 -2.78 -0.28 -9.11
C SER A 22 -4.14 0.30 -8.75
N GLY A 23 -4.25 1.63 -8.79
CA GLY A 23 -5.51 2.34 -8.56
C GLY A 23 -5.98 2.33 -7.11
N ASN A 24 -5.10 2.03 -6.15
CA ASN A 24 -5.45 2.08 -4.74
C ASN A 24 -5.33 3.52 -4.22
N SER A 25 -6.30 3.97 -3.45
CA SER A 25 -6.29 5.29 -2.84
C SER A 25 -6.74 5.30 -1.39
N SER A 26 -6.14 6.15 -0.58
CA SER A 26 -6.58 6.33 0.81
C SER A 26 -7.73 7.33 0.84
N GLU A 27 -8.93 6.89 1.17
CA GLU A 27 -10.17 7.72 1.19
C GLU A 27 -10.20 8.79 2.30
N VAL A 28 -9.21 8.81 3.19
CA VAL A 28 -9.19 9.70 4.36
C VAL A 28 -7.98 10.63 4.28
N GLY A 29 -8.24 11.93 4.24
CA GLY A 29 -7.21 12.97 4.29
C GLY A 29 -6.27 12.77 5.49
N GLY A 30 -4.98 12.62 5.20
CA GLY A 30 -3.94 12.29 6.19
C GLY A 30 -3.64 10.79 6.32
N GLY A 31 -4.27 9.95 5.49
CA GLY A 31 -3.94 8.54 5.38
C GLY A 31 -2.53 8.32 4.87
N HIS A 32 -1.86 7.32 5.41
CA HIS A 32 -0.48 7.02 5.01
C HIS A 32 -0.52 5.99 3.87
N GLY A 33 -0.11 6.40 2.66
CA GLY A 33 0.07 5.54 1.50
C GLY A 33 -1.21 5.22 0.72
N GLY A 34 -1.31 5.68 -0.53
CA GLY A 34 -2.41 5.31 -1.42
C GLY A 34 -2.41 3.82 -1.81
N GLY A 35 -1.22 3.21 -1.93
CA GLY A 35 -1.06 1.81 -2.34
C GLY A 35 -0.89 0.86 -1.18
N ILE A 36 0.30 0.87 -0.60
CA ILE A 36 0.66 0.04 0.54
C ILE A 36 1.14 0.98 1.64
N TYR A 37 0.56 0.83 2.83
CA TYR A 37 1.17 1.29 4.07
C TYR A 37 1.90 0.13 4.73
N ASN A 38 3.21 0.25 4.86
CA ASN A 38 4.05 -0.75 5.51
C ASN A 38 4.72 -0.18 6.76
N ALA A 39 4.25 -0.60 7.94
CA ALA A 39 4.86 -0.38 9.25
C ALA A 39 5.70 -1.59 9.74
N GLY A 40 5.76 -2.68 8.96
CA GLY A 40 6.61 -3.84 9.22
C GLY A 40 7.65 -4.06 8.12
N THR A 41 7.91 -5.31 7.73
CA THR A 41 8.80 -5.68 6.63
C THR A 41 8.00 -5.94 5.35
N LEU A 42 8.40 -5.30 4.26
CA LEU A 42 7.85 -5.55 2.92
C LEU A 42 8.96 -6.04 1.99
N THR A 43 8.74 -7.18 1.35
CA THR A 43 9.54 -7.66 0.22
C THR A 43 8.67 -7.65 -1.02
N MET A 44 9.16 -6.97 -2.07
CA MET A 44 8.54 -6.99 -3.40
C MET A 44 9.50 -7.58 -4.41
N THR A 45 9.00 -8.52 -5.20
CA THR A 45 9.74 -9.14 -6.30
C THR A 45 8.85 -9.16 -7.54
N ASP A 46 9.37 -8.69 -8.67
CA ASP A 46 8.67 -8.69 -9.97
C ASP A 46 7.25 -8.09 -9.92
N SER A 47 7.05 -7.10 -9.06
CA SER A 47 5.74 -6.50 -8.79
C SER A 47 5.67 -5.05 -9.26
N THR A 48 4.50 -4.64 -9.73
CA THR A 48 4.22 -3.30 -10.24
C THR A 48 3.33 -2.53 -9.27
N LEU A 49 3.77 -1.36 -8.79
CA LEU A 49 2.90 -0.38 -8.11
C LEU A 49 2.68 0.81 -9.04
N SER A 50 1.45 1.00 -9.52
CA SER A 50 1.14 2.06 -10.50
C SER A 50 -0.19 2.75 -10.22
N GLY A 51 -0.23 4.09 -10.31
CA GLY A 51 -1.49 4.84 -10.15
C GLY A 51 -2.13 4.72 -8.76
N ASN A 52 -1.32 4.59 -7.71
CA ASN A 52 -1.82 4.63 -6.33
C ASN A 52 -1.68 6.05 -5.77
N SER A 53 -2.69 6.58 -5.09
CA SER A 53 -2.75 7.99 -4.65
C SER A 53 -3.18 8.15 -3.19
N SER A 54 -2.50 9.00 -2.43
CA SER A 54 -3.00 9.45 -1.12
C SER A 54 -3.85 10.71 -1.29
N GLU A 55 -4.99 10.80 -0.62
CA GLU A 55 -5.79 12.02 -0.51
C GLU A 55 -5.33 12.96 0.62
#